data_AF-A0A923ECK2-F1
#
_entry.id   AF-A0A923ECK2-F1
#
_cell.length_a   1.000
_cell.length_b   1.000
_cell.length_c   1.000
_cell.angle_alpha   90.00
_cell.angle_beta   90.00
_cell.angle_gamma   90.00
#
_symmetry.space_group_name_H-M   'P 1'
#
loop_
_entity.id
_entity.type
_entity.pdbx_description
1 polymer ?
#
loop_
_entity_poly.entity_id
_entity_poly.type
_entity_poly.pdbx_seq_one_letter_code
_entity_poly.pdbx_strand_id
1 'polypeptide(L)'
;MIINHNLNAMNAHRMMNSNIGATGKSMEKLSSGLRINRAGDDAAGLAISEKMRGQIRGLDQASRNSQDGISMIQTAEGALNEEHSILQRMKELATEAANGTNTKEDTSSIQQEINQLTSEINRIGNTTEFNKQKVLQGGDVDTSKLGTTIAGAGSGTKGTPAKLEVADVSGLYGKKMTDILSATPKITLNGKDIDLTNTKALDGSSGTQLTTDEIMSAIQSDIDAVYDGTANGGVTFKLAKTDDGKGFTIESSEKGSKSAVTITANADSAALKLTKDGSTDSEAKGADEVKGSASAPTVAVAATASGVKIGANSFTIDAGNGNGANGNITIEIKQSANAGDASTAAFSNDGKTLTLTLDKGKNFTSSDIQKLIASANNDDNKPTYLDMTKFTVKADDAANDSIDASTLSDTATANLSGGVSLQTFTSDSKAGVTNGTDDVVVESGLDVSDHDHATHAISVLDKALAMVSTERGKLGAMQNRLEHTINNLNTSSENLSAAESRIRDVDMANEMMKYSKSNILTQASQAMIAQAKSQPEQVLQLLR
;
A
#
# COMPACT_ATOMS: atom_id res chain seq x y z
N MET A 1 -11.86 -34.51 -98.35
CA MET A 1 -10.96 -34.70 -97.20
C MET A 1 -9.98 -33.54 -97.20
N ILE A 2 -9.87 -32.78 -96.11
CA ILE A 2 -8.92 -31.65 -96.02
C ILE A 2 -7.63 -32.21 -95.40
N ILE A 3 -6.50 -32.14 -96.12
CA ILE A 3 -5.25 -32.82 -95.74
C ILE A 3 -4.37 -31.94 -94.85
N ASN A 4 -4.34 -30.63 -95.08
CA ASN A 4 -3.45 -29.69 -94.35
C ASN A 4 -3.88 -29.42 -92.90
N HIS A 5 -5.13 -29.66 -92.53
CA HIS A 5 -5.64 -29.42 -91.18
C HIS A 5 -6.37 -30.65 -90.67
N ASN A 6 -5.75 -31.35 -89.72
CA ASN A 6 -6.31 -32.55 -89.10
C ASN A 6 -7.03 -32.19 -87.79
N LEU A 7 -8.33 -31.91 -87.90
CA LEU A 7 -9.18 -31.54 -86.77
C LEU A 7 -9.28 -32.64 -85.70
N ASN A 8 -9.23 -33.91 -86.10
CA ASN A 8 -9.27 -35.05 -85.17
C ASN A 8 -7.99 -35.14 -84.34
N ALA A 9 -6.82 -34.97 -84.97
CA ALA A 9 -5.55 -34.90 -84.27
C ALA A 9 -5.45 -33.65 -83.37
N MET A 10 -5.95 -32.50 -83.82
CA MET A 10 -6.00 -31.29 -82.97
C MET A 10 -6.95 -31.42 -81.78
N ASN A 11 -8.10 -32.10 -81.95
CA ASN A 11 -9.00 -32.38 -80.85
C ASN A 11 -8.38 -33.36 -79.84
N ALA A 12 -7.79 -34.46 -80.33
CA ALA A 12 -7.07 -35.42 -79.48
C ALA A 12 -5.88 -34.77 -78.75
N HIS A 13 -5.16 -33.85 -79.38
CA HIS A 13 -4.09 -33.06 -78.75
C HIS A 13 -4.61 -32.08 -77.68
N ARG A 14 -5.74 -31.41 -77.90
CA ARG A 14 -6.38 -30.58 -76.86
C ARG A 14 -6.82 -31.43 -75.66
N MET A 15 -7.40 -32.60 -75.91
CA MET A 15 -7.78 -33.54 -74.84
C MET A 15 -6.56 -34.10 -74.10
N MET A 16 -5.47 -34.43 -74.81
CA MET A 16 -4.19 -34.83 -74.22
C MET A 16 -3.64 -33.74 -73.30
N ASN A 17 -3.59 -32.48 -73.75
CA ASN A 17 -3.11 -31.37 -72.93
C ASN A 17 -3.98 -31.14 -71.68
N SER A 18 -5.30 -31.26 -71.81
CA SER A 18 -6.22 -31.21 -70.68
C SER A 18 -5.96 -32.35 -69.67
N ASN A 19 -5.70 -33.56 -70.15
CA ASN A 19 -5.41 -34.73 -69.31
C ASN A 19 -4.03 -34.66 -68.66
N ILE A 20 -3.02 -34.10 -69.33
CA ILE A 20 -1.69 -33.83 -68.75
C ILE A 20 -1.82 -32.82 -67.61
N GLY A 21 -2.60 -31.75 -67.80
CA GLY A 21 -2.89 -30.77 -66.75
C GLY A 21 -3.62 -31.39 -65.55
N ALA A 22 -4.60 -32.25 -65.78
CA ALA A 22 -5.31 -32.96 -64.70
C ALA A 22 -4.40 -33.95 -63.95
N THR A 23 -3.58 -34.72 -64.67
CA THR A 23 -2.59 -35.64 -64.10
C THR A 23 -1.58 -34.90 -63.24
N GLY A 24 -1.07 -33.74 -63.71
CA GLY A 24 -0.16 -32.89 -62.95
C GLY A 24 -0.77 -32.35 -61.65
N LYS A 25 -2.04 -31.91 -61.70
CA LYS A 25 -2.77 -31.46 -60.49
C LYS A 25 -2.99 -32.58 -59.49
N SER A 26 -3.39 -33.78 -59.93
CA SER A 26 -3.55 -34.91 -59.01
C SER A 26 -2.21 -35.33 -58.40
N MET A 27 -1.11 -35.29 -59.16
CA MET A 27 0.23 -35.51 -58.62
C MET A 27 0.62 -34.47 -57.56
N GLU A 28 0.30 -33.19 -57.79
CA GLU A 28 0.55 -32.12 -56.81
C GLU A 28 -0.24 -32.34 -55.50
N LYS A 29 -1.50 -32.77 -55.61
CA LYS A 29 -2.35 -33.06 -54.44
C LYS A 29 -1.90 -34.31 -53.69
N LEU A 30 -1.52 -35.37 -54.40
CA LEU A 30 -0.97 -36.59 -53.80
C LEU A 30 0.38 -36.35 -53.11
N SER A 31 1.22 -35.50 -53.70
CA SER A 31 2.53 -35.18 -53.12
C SER A 31 2.42 -34.26 -51.90
N SER A 32 1.45 -33.35 -51.87
CA SER A 32 1.25 -32.42 -50.75
C SER A 32 0.37 -32.99 -49.64
N GLY A 33 -0.44 -34.02 -49.93
CA GLY A 33 -1.48 -34.51 -49.03
C GLY A 33 -2.67 -33.55 -48.88
N LEU A 34 -2.67 -32.42 -49.63
CA LEU A 34 -3.67 -31.37 -49.53
C LEU A 34 -4.57 -31.36 -50.77
N ARG A 35 -5.88 -31.32 -50.54
CA ARG A 35 -6.93 -31.13 -51.55
C ARG A 35 -6.90 -29.73 -52.16
N ILE A 36 -6.55 -28.73 -51.34
CA ILE A 36 -6.48 -27.30 -51.72
C ILE A 36 -5.03 -26.82 -51.55
N ASN A 37 -4.28 -26.77 -52.66
CA ASN A 37 -2.87 -26.31 -52.63
C ASN A 37 -2.71 -24.88 -53.16
N ARG A 38 -3.66 -24.42 -53.99
CA ARG A 38 -3.65 -23.07 -54.58
C ARG A 38 -5.02 -22.42 -54.44
N ALA A 39 -5.06 -21.09 -54.45
CA ALA A 39 -6.32 -20.32 -54.41
C ALA A 39 -7.27 -20.65 -55.58
N GLY A 40 -6.74 -21.15 -56.70
CA GLY A 40 -7.53 -21.58 -57.86
C GLY A 40 -8.22 -22.94 -57.70
N ASP A 41 -7.90 -23.74 -56.67
CA ASP A 41 -8.59 -25.02 -56.40
C ASP A 41 -9.91 -24.81 -55.66
N ASP A 42 -9.90 -23.99 -54.61
CA ASP A 42 -11.08 -23.58 -53.83
C ASP A 42 -10.73 -22.31 -53.02
N ALA A 43 -11.16 -21.14 -53.51
CA ALA A 43 -10.85 -19.86 -52.89
C ALA A 43 -11.51 -19.69 -51.51
N ALA A 44 -12.75 -20.18 -51.35
CA ALA A 44 -13.48 -20.07 -50.09
C ALA A 44 -12.95 -21.06 -49.05
N GLY A 45 -12.69 -22.31 -49.45
CA GLY A 45 -12.08 -23.32 -48.59
C GLY A 45 -10.68 -22.93 -48.12
N LEU A 46 -9.86 -22.33 -48.99
CA LEU A 46 -8.56 -21.81 -48.61
C LEU A 46 -8.68 -20.70 -47.55
N ALA A 47 -9.55 -19.71 -47.76
CA ALA A 47 -9.74 -18.60 -46.82
C ALA A 47 -10.23 -19.07 -45.44
N ILE A 48 -11.18 -20.01 -45.40
CA ILE A 48 -11.68 -20.59 -44.14
C ILE A 48 -10.57 -21.38 -43.44
N SER A 49 -9.80 -22.19 -44.18
CA SER A 49 -8.72 -22.98 -43.59
C SER A 49 -7.57 -22.12 -43.05
N GLU A 50 -7.23 -21.00 -43.70
CA GLU A 50 -6.24 -20.05 -43.18
C GLU A 50 -6.74 -19.36 -41.90
N LYS A 51 -8.04 -19.01 -41.83
CA LYS A 51 -8.65 -18.52 -40.59
C LYS A 51 -8.58 -19.55 -39.47
N MET A 52 -8.91 -20.82 -39.76
CA MET A 52 -8.82 -21.92 -38.78
C MET A 52 -7.38 -22.14 -38.32
N ARG A 53 -6.39 -22.10 -39.22
CA ARG A 53 -4.96 -22.15 -38.83
C ARG A 53 -4.54 -21.00 -37.93
N GLY A 54 -5.01 -19.79 -38.22
CA GLY A 54 -4.79 -18.64 -37.35
C GLY A 54 -5.37 -18.85 -35.96
N GLN A 55 -6.59 -19.39 -35.87
CA GLN A 55 -7.24 -19.72 -34.60
C GLN A 55 -6.51 -20.83 -33.85
N ILE A 56 -6.13 -21.94 -34.50
CA ILE A 56 -5.36 -23.04 -33.90
C ILE A 56 -4.06 -22.50 -33.29
N ARG A 57 -3.26 -21.73 -34.05
CA ARG A 57 -2.03 -21.12 -33.52
C ARG A 57 -2.30 -20.20 -32.33
N GLY A 58 -3.40 -19.44 -32.36
CA GLY A 58 -3.83 -18.59 -31.25
C GLY A 58 -4.20 -19.38 -29.99
N LEU A 59 -4.95 -20.48 -30.15
CA LEU A 59 -5.33 -21.38 -29.07
C LEU A 59 -4.12 -22.10 -28.47
N ASP A 60 -3.21 -22.59 -29.32
CA ASP A 60 -1.97 -23.25 -28.87
C ASP A 60 -1.08 -22.27 -28.09
N GLN A 61 -1.00 -21.00 -28.53
CA GLN A 61 -0.30 -19.98 -27.78
C GLN A 61 -0.99 -19.64 -26.46
N ALA A 62 -2.33 -19.56 -26.45
CA ALA A 62 -3.08 -19.35 -25.21
C ALA A 62 -2.91 -20.51 -24.21
N SER A 63 -2.80 -21.76 -24.71
CA SER A 63 -2.51 -22.94 -23.90
C SER A 63 -1.12 -22.84 -23.26
N ARG A 64 -0.08 -22.46 -24.03
CA ARG A 64 1.27 -22.18 -23.49
C ARG A 64 1.27 -21.04 -22.47
N ASN A 65 0.62 -19.92 -22.78
CA ASN A 65 0.52 -18.79 -21.85
C ASN A 65 -0.19 -19.20 -20.54
N SER A 66 -1.18 -20.09 -20.61
CA SER A 66 -1.87 -20.61 -19.42
C SER A 66 -0.96 -21.53 -18.60
N GLN A 67 -0.08 -22.31 -19.24
CA GLN A 67 0.94 -23.12 -18.56
C GLN A 67 2.01 -22.26 -17.88
N ASP A 68 2.43 -21.16 -18.52
CA ASP A 68 3.32 -20.17 -17.90
C ASP A 68 2.64 -19.53 -16.68
N GLY A 69 1.34 -19.24 -16.78
CA GLY A 69 0.52 -18.77 -15.66
C GLY A 69 0.45 -19.76 -14.49
N ILE A 70 0.28 -21.06 -14.77
CA ILE A 70 0.36 -22.12 -13.74
C ILE A 70 1.75 -22.13 -13.10
N SER A 71 2.82 -22.03 -13.89
CA SER A 71 4.20 -22.02 -13.37
C SER A 71 4.46 -20.82 -12.45
N MET A 72 3.93 -19.65 -12.78
CA MET A 72 3.98 -18.46 -11.94
C MET A 72 3.21 -18.67 -10.62
N ILE A 73 2.00 -19.23 -10.69
CA ILE A 73 1.18 -19.55 -9.51
C ILE A 73 1.90 -20.56 -8.59
N GLN A 74 2.52 -21.61 -9.16
CA GLN A 74 3.27 -22.61 -8.38
C GLN A 74 4.49 -22.00 -7.70
N THR A 75 5.17 -21.05 -8.35
CA THR A 75 6.28 -20.31 -7.74
C THR A 75 5.79 -19.47 -6.55
N ALA A 76 4.66 -18.78 -6.70
CA ALA A 76 4.04 -18.02 -5.61
C ALA A 76 3.53 -18.93 -4.48
N GLU A 77 2.90 -20.07 -4.79
CA GLU A 77 2.42 -21.03 -3.80
C GLU A 77 3.58 -21.64 -3.00
N GLY A 78 4.69 -21.99 -3.64
CA GLY A 78 5.89 -22.48 -2.98
C GLY A 78 6.41 -21.48 -1.94
N ALA A 79 6.52 -20.21 -2.33
CA ALA A 79 6.94 -19.15 -1.42
C ALA A 79 5.95 -18.93 -0.25
N LEU A 80 4.64 -18.92 -0.52
CA LEU A 80 3.63 -18.83 0.55
C LEU A 80 3.60 -20.04 1.48
N ASN A 81 4.03 -21.22 1.02
CA ASN A 81 4.13 -22.40 1.86
C ASN A 81 5.31 -22.29 2.86
N GLU A 82 6.42 -21.70 2.44
CA GLU A 82 7.53 -21.35 3.33
C GLU A 82 7.10 -20.28 4.34
N GLU A 83 6.45 -19.20 3.89
CA GLU A 83 5.90 -18.17 4.79
C GLU A 83 4.92 -18.75 5.81
N HIS A 84 4.07 -19.70 5.40
CA HIS A 84 3.13 -20.36 6.31
C HIS A 84 3.87 -21.15 7.40
N SER A 85 4.94 -21.87 7.03
CA SER A 85 5.76 -22.64 7.98
C SER A 85 6.50 -21.71 8.95
N ILE A 86 7.03 -20.59 8.46
CA ILE A 86 7.68 -19.57 9.29
C ILE A 86 6.68 -18.93 10.26
N LEU A 87 5.49 -18.58 9.81
CA LEU A 87 4.44 -18.01 10.67
C LEU A 87 3.98 -19.00 11.75
N GLN A 88 3.89 -20.30 11.44
CA GLN A 88 3.62 -21.33 12.44
C GLN A 88 4.74 -21.39 13.48
N ARG A 89 6.01 -21.35 13.06
CA ARG A 89 7.16 -21.30 13.97
C ARG A 89 7.15 -20.04 14.85
N MET A 90 6.85 -18.88 14.27
CA MET A 90 6.70 -17.63 15.03
C MET A 90 5.57 -17.74 16.06
N LYS A 91 4.47 -18.43 15.75
CA LYS A 91 3.36 -18.64 16.69
C LYS A 91 3.76 -19.56 17.83
N GLU A 92 4.53 -20.62 17.57
CA GLU A 92 5.09 -21.50 18.60
C GLU A 92 5.95 -20.69 19.57
N LEU A 93 6.87 -19.88 19.03
CA LEU A 93 7.74 -19.00 19.80
C LEU A 93 6.97 -17.95 20.61
N ALA A 94 5.93 -17.34 20.03
CA ALA A 94 5.08 -16.40 20.75
C ALA A 94 4.30 -17.09 21.88
N THR A 95 3.86 -18.34 21.66
CA THR A 95 3.20 -19.15 22.71
C THR A 95 4.18 -19.56 23.81
N GLU A 96 5.42 -19.87 23.44
CA GLU A 96 6.51 -20.13 24.37
C GLU A 96 6.80 -18.90 25.22
N ALA A 97 6.98 -17.73 24.60
CA ALA A 97 7.19 -16.45 25.28
C ALA A 97 6.02 -16.04 26.19
N ALA A 98 4.79 -16.39 25.82
CA ALA A 98 3.60 -16.15 26.63
C ALA A 98 3.54 -17.00 27.90
N ASN A 99 4.41 -18.01 28.10
CA ASN A 99 4.45 -18.72 29.38
C ASN A 99 5.06 -17.84 30.47
N GLY A 100 4.31 -17.59 31.55
CA GLY A 100 4.74 -16.73 32.68
C GLY A 100 5.90 -17.27 33.53
N THR A 101 6.58 -18.34 33.09
CA THR A 101 7.75 -18.93 33.76
C THR A 101 9.09 -18.50 33.15
N ASN A 102 9.08 -17.81 32.00
CA ASN A 102 10.29 -17.40 31.30
C ASN A 102 10.94 -16.18 31.94
N THR A 103 12.27 -16.09 31.84
CA THR A 103 13.02 -14.91 32.27
C THR A 103 13.05 -13.83 31.17
N LYS A 104 13.55 -12.63 31.50
CA LYS A 104 13.71 -11.55 30.51
C LYS A 104 14.80 -11.88 29.48
N GLU A 105 15.79 -12.66 29.88
CA GLU A 105 16.84 -13.16 29.01
C GLU A 105 16.30 -14.19 28.00
N ASP A 106 15.40 -15.09 28.44
CA ASP A 106 14.76 -16.08 27.57
C ASP A 106 13.85 -15.42 26.53
N THR A 107 12.97 -14.52 26.98
CA THR A 107 12.07 -13.75 26.10
C THR A 107 12.85 -12.85 25.12
N SER A 108 13.99 -12.28 25.54
CA SER A 108 14.89 -11.55 24.63
C SER A 108 15.52 -12.46 23.55
N SER A 109 15.81 -13.72 23.84
CA SER A 109 16.37 -14.66 22.85
C SER A 109 15.30 -15.10 21.85
N ILE A 110 14.08 -15.38 22.34
CA ILE A 110 12.92 -15.67 21.50
C ILE A 110 12.61 -14.49 20.57
N GLN A 111 12.68 -13.26 21.08
CA GLN A 111 12.47 -12.05 20.29
C GLN A 111 13.48 -11.93 19.14
N GLN A 112 14.74 -12.29 19.34
CA GLN A 112 15.75 -12.29 18.28
C GLN A 112 15.42 -13.30 17.17
N GLU A 113 14.96 -14.50 17.53
CA GLU A 113 14.52 -15.50 16.55
C GLU A 113 13.31 -14.98 15.77
N ILE A 114 12.30 -14.40 16.43
CA ILE A 114 11.13 -13.80 15.77
C ILE A 114 11.53 -12.66 14.82
N ASN A 115 12.52 -11.84 15.16
CA ASN A 115 13.01 -10.78 14.29
C ASN A 115 13.69 -11.33 13.03
N GLN A 116 14.47 -12.41 13.16
CA GLN A 116 15.09 -13.10 12.02
C GLN A 116 14.02 -13.74 11.11
N LEU A 117 13.03 -14.41 11.71
CA LEU A 117 11.92 -15.01 10.96
C LEU A 117 11.09 -13.95 10.23
N THR A 118 10.85 -12.80 10.86
CA THR A 118 10.18 -11.66 10.21
C THR A 118 10.99 -11.14 9.03
N SER A 119 12.31 -11.03 9.19
CA SER A 119 13.20 -10.58 8.11
C SER A 119 13.26 -11.59 6.96
N GLU A 120 13.15 -12.89 7.26
CA GLU A 120 13.09 -13.96 6.27
C GLU A 120 11.75 -13.96 5.51
N ILE A 121 10.62 -13.73 6.18
CA ILE A 121 9.33 -13.50 5.51
C ILE A 121 9.44 -12.32 4.54
N ASN A 122 10.03 -11.20 4.99
CA ASN A 122 10.24 -10.03 4.14
C ASN A 122 11.14 -10.34 2.95
N ARG A 123 12.23 -11.10 3.15
CA ARG A 123 13.10 -11.57 2.09
C ARG A 123 12.32 -12.40 1.07
N ILE A 124 11.53 -13.38 1.51
CA ILE A 124 10.73 -14.23 0.61
C ILE A 124 9.73 -13.37 -0.16
N GLY A 125 8.97 -12.51 0.51
CA GLY A 125 8.03 -11.59 -0.13
C GLY A 125 8.70 -10.67 -1.16
N ASN A 126 9.87 -10.13 -0.84
CA ASN A 126 10.58 -9.15 -1.67
C ASN A 126 11.44 -9.74 -2.78
N THR A 127 11.92 -10.97 -2.62
CA THR A 127 12.84 -11.61 -3.59
C THR A 127 12.16 -12.60 -4.52
N THR A 128 10.97 -13.14 -4.17
CA THR A 128 10.27 -14.11 -5.01
C THR A 128 9.84 -13.48 -6.34
N GLU A 129 10.41 -14.00 -7.43
CA GLU A 129 10.15 -13.52 -8.78
C GLU A 129 9.95 -14.67 -9.78
N PHE A 130 9.12 -14.42 -10.78
CA PHE A 130 8.95 -15.26 -11.96
C PHE A 130 9.22 -14.40 -13.18
N ASN A 131 10.20 -14.78 -14.01
CA ASN A 131 10.62 -14.00 -15.18
C ASN A 131 10.90 -12.51 -14.84
N LYS A 132 11.61 -12.25 -13.73
CA LYS A 132 11.93 -10.91 -13.18
C LYS A 132 10.71 -10.08 -12.75
N GLN A 133 9.53 -10.67 -12.69
CA GLN A 133 8.33 -10.04 -12.14
C GLN A 133 8.12 -10.54 -10.71
N LYS A 134 7.96 -9.60 -9.78
CA LYS A 134 7.67 -9.91 -8.38
C LYS A 134 6.24 -10.44 -8.29
N VAL A 135 6.09 -11.59 -7.62
CA VAL A 135 4.81 -12.32 -7.60
C VAL A 135 4.05 -12.17 -6.27
N LEU A 136 4.78 -11.84 -5.19
CA LEU A 136 4.22 -11.65 -3.85
C LEU A 136 4.16 -10.18 -3.41
N GLN A 137 5.00 -9.33 -4.01
CA GLN A 137 4.82 -7.90 -3.86
C GLN A 137 3.57 -7.50 -4.62
N GLY A 138 2.58 -6.92 -3.93
CA GLY A 138 1.52 -6.17 -4.59
C GLY A 138 2.22 -5.09 -5.39
N GLY A 139 2.32 -5.31 -6.71
CA GLY A 139 3.46 -4.84 -7.51
C GLY A 139 3.87 -3.42 -7.20
N ASP A 140 5.18 -3.15 -7.29
CA ASP A 140 5.74 -1.79 -7.20
C ASP A 140 4.72 -0.81 -7.72
N VAL A 141 4.12 -0.03 -6.81
CA VAL A 141 3.26 1.06 -7.23
C VAL A 141 4.21 1.95 -7.98
N ASP A 142 4.21 1.80 -9.30
CA ASP A 142 4.90 2.66 -10.22
C ASP A 142 4.13 3.97 -10.15
N THR A 143 4.42 4.73 -9.09
CA THR A 143 3.84 6.03 -8.77
C THR A 143 4.05 7.01 -9.92
N SER A 144 4.98 6.70 -10.84
CA SER A 144 5.24 7.43 -12.08
C SER A 144 4.21 7.16 -13.19
N LYS A 145 3.44 6.06 -13.14
CA LYS A 145 2.39 5.71 -14.12
C LYS A 145 0.97 6.11 -13.70
N LEU A 146 0.77 6.56 -12.47
CA LEU A 146 -0.44 7.31 -12.10
C LEU A 146 -0.26 8.76 -12.56
N GLY A 147 -0.66 9.03 -13.81
CA GLY A 147 -0.77 10.36 -14.34
C GLY A 147 -1.61 11.25 -13.40
N THR A 148 -0.95 12.30 -12.91
CA THR A 148 -1.45 13.39 -12.10
C THR A 148 -2.57 14.17 -12.81
N THR A 149 -3.77 13.61 -13.01
CA THR A 149 -4.91 14.39 -13.52
C THR A 149 -6.29 13.77 -13.28
N ILE A 150 -6.74 13.57 -12.04
CA ILE A 150 -8.19 13.59 -11.76
C ILE A 150 -8.48 14.31 -10.44
N ALA A 151 -8.92 15.55 -10.57
CA ALA A 151 -9.59 16.30 -9.53
C ALA A 151 -10.98 15.69 -9.25
N GLY A 152 -11.27 15.47 -7.97
CA GLY A 152 -12.64 15.43 -7.43
C GLY A 152 -13.51 14.22 -7.80
N ALA A 153 -13.43 13.14 -7.03
CA ALA A 153 -14.55 12.35 -6.51
C ALA A 153 -14.01 11.18 -5.68
N GLY A 154 -14.60 10.94 -4.51
CA GLY A 154 -14.03 10.06 -3.49
C GLY A 154 -14.01 8.57 -3.85
N SER A 155 -12.88 7.94 -3.58
CA SER A 155 -12.81 6.62 -2.92
C SER A 155 -11.39 6.44 -2.38
N GLY A 156 -11.28 6.05 -1.11
CA GLY A 156 -10.04 6.03 -0.35
C GLY A 156 -8.92 5.26 -1.04
N THR A 157 -7.87 5.98 -1.40
CA THR A 157 -6.54 5.42 -1.67
C THR A 157 -5.58 6.18 -0.76
N LYS A 158 -4.77 5.43 -0.03
CA LYS A 158 -3.85 5.91 1.00
C LYS A 158 -3.04 7.10 0.47
N GLY A 159 -3.35 8.30 0.96
CA GLY A 159 -2.48 9.45 0.74
C GLY A 159 -1.18 9.19 1.50
N THR A 160 -0.06 9.11 0.79
CA THR A 160 1.22 9.45 1.40
C THR A 160 1.04 10.83 2.03
N PRO A 161 1.17 10.99 3.35
CA PRO A 161 1.14 12.33 3.93
C PRO A 161 2.30 13.10 3.31
N ALA A 162 2.03 14.33 2.90
CA ALA A 162 3.11 15.24 2.52
C ALA A 162 4.06 15.35 3.72
N LYS A 163 5.31 14.94 3.51
CA LYS A 163 6.36 15.03 4.52
C LYS A 163 6.85 16.47 4.49
N LEU A 164 6.75 17.16 5.62
CA LEU A 164 7.39 18.46 5.79
C LEU A 164 8.91 18.22 5.90
N GLU A 165 9.63 18.37 4.78
CA GLU A 165 11.10 18.45 4.79
C GLU A 165 11.49 19.93 4.98
N VAL A 166 11.56 20.37 6.23
CA VAL A 166 12.22 21.65 6.54
C VAL A 166 13.71 21.43 6.43
N ALA A 167 14.36 22.21 5.57
CA ALA A 167 15.82 22.21 5.47
C ALA A 167 16.39 23.09 6.59
N ASP A 168 17.27 22.47 7.36
CA ASP A 168 18.19 22.98 8.37
C ASP A 168 18.12 24.50 8.68
N VAL A 169 17.41 24.86 9.76
CA VAL A 169 17.37 26.23 10.29
C VAL A 169 18.60 26.55 11.16
N SER A 170 19.60 25.64 11.22
CA SER A 170 20.75 25.75 12.12
C SER A 170 21.63 26.97 11.90
N GLY A 171 21.65 27.51 10.68
CA GLY A 171 22.40 28.73 10.35
C GLY A 171 21.91 29.98 11.07
N LEU A 172 20.67 29.98 11.60
CA LEU A 172 20.08 31.09 12.34
C LEU A 172 20.20 30.93 13.87
N TYR A 173 20.53 29.74 14.36
CA TYR A 173 20.62 29.48 15.80
C TYR A 173 21.86 30.14 16.43
N GLY A 174 21.71 30.71 17.63
CA GLY A 174 22.81 31.29 18.40
C GLY A 174 23.42 32.59 17.85
N LYS A 175 22.81 33.22 16.82
CA LYS A 175 23.25 34.52 16.30
C LYS A 175 22.48 35.68 16.93
N LYS A 176 23.14 36.83 17.07
CA LYS A 176 22.49 38.08 17.44
C LYS A 176 21.66 38.61 16.27
N MET A 177 20.59 39.34 16.56
CA MET A 177 19.68 39.90 15.54
C MET A 177 20.41 40.81 14.53
N THR A 178 21.40 41.58 14.97
CA THR A 178 22.24 42.42 14.10
C THR A 178 23.04 41.60 13.06
N ASP A 179 23.42 40.38 13.41
CA ASP A 179 24.16 39.46 12.53
C ASP A 179 23.20 38.75 11.56
N ILE A 180 21.96 38.53 12.00
CA ILE A 180 20.86 38.01 11.17
C ILE A 180 20.44 39.06 10.12
N LEU A 181 20.32 40.35 10.48
CA LEU A 181 19.90 41.43 9.56
C LEU A 181 20.97 41.91 8.57
N SER A 182 22.26 41.67 8.87
CA SER A 182 23.39 42.06 8.02
C SER A 182 23.80 40.97 7.03
N ALA A 183 23.61 39.69 7.39
CA ALA A 183 23.47 38.62 6.40
C ALA A 183 22.12 38.76 5.68
N THR A 184 21.94 38.26 4.47
CA THR A 184 20.58 38.13 3.90
C THR A 184 19.90 36.97 4.63
N PRO A 185 19.02 37.20 5.63
CA PRO A 185 18.48 36.09 6.40
C PRO A 185 17.39 35.44 5.57
N LYS A 186 17.57 34.14 5.30
CA LYS A 186 16.64 33.32 4.55
C LYS A 186 16.14 32.19 5.43
N ILE A 187 14.87 31.82 5.29
CA ILE A 187 14.35 30.56 5.81
C ILE A 187 13.99 29.64 4.65
N THR A 188 14.35 28.37 4.72
CA THR A 188 14.00 27.39 3.69
C THR A 188 12.81 26.55 4.12
N LEU A 189 11.66 26.75 3.48
CA LEU A 189 10.45 25.94 3.70
C LEU A 189 10.16 25.12 2.44
N ASN A 190 9.97 23.80 2.60
CA ASN A 190 9.78 22.86 1.48
C ASN A 190 10.82 23.03 0.36
N GLY A 191 12.10 23.16 0.72
CA GLY A 191 13.20 23.32 -0.22
C GLY A 191 13.26 24.66 -0.97
N LYS A 192 12.43 25.63 -0.60
CA LYS A 192 12.41 26.98 -1.19
C LYS A 192 12.88 28.03 -0.19
N ASP A 193 13.86 28.82 -0.60
CA ASP A 193 14.32 30.00 0.13
C ASP A 193 13.22 31.08 0.21
N ILE A 194 13.00 31.60 1.41
CA ILE A 194 12.15 32.75 1.71
C ILE A 194 13.08 33.85 2.23
N ASP A 195 13.24 34.90 1.45
CA ASP A 195 14.01 36.07 1.85
C ASP A 195 13.20 36.86 2.88
N LEU A 196 13.76 37.09 4.07
CA LEU A 196 13.04 37.78 5.15
C LEU A 196 13.09 39.32 5.00
N THR A 197 12.57 39.83 3.88
CA THR A 197 12.66 41.25 3.50
C THR A 197 11.86 42.18 4.40
N ASN A 198 10.68 41.77 4.85
CA ASN A 198 9.82 42.55 5.74
C ASN A 198 10.38 42.54 7.17
N THR A 199 10.99 41.45 7.61
CA THR A 199 11.67 41.44 8.92
C THR A 199 12.85 42.41 8.97
N LYS A 200 13.55 42.59 7.84
CA LYS A 200 14.64 43.57 7.70
C LYS A 200 14.16 45.02 7.77
N ALA A 201 12.91 45.28 7.38
CA ALA A 201 12.29 46.61 7.45
C ALA A 201 11.81 46.98 8.86
N LEU A 202 11.78 46.03 9.80
CA LEU A 202 11.57 46.30 11.22
C LEU A 202 12.85 46.93 11.81
N ASP A 203 13.10 48.20 11.49
CA ASP A 203 14.05 48.99 12.26
C ASP A 203 13.36 49.49 13.53
N GLY A 204 13.85 49.08 14.70
CA GLY A 204 13.42 49.63 15.98
C GLY A 204 13.94 51.06 16.14
N SER A 205 13.60 51.96 15.21
CA SER A 205 14.11 53.33 15.23
C SER A 205 13.70 54.00 16.54
N SER A 206 14.71 54.56 17.22
CA SER A 206 14.58 55.37 18.44
C SER A 206 14.18 54.62 19.73
N GLY A 207 14.65 53.38 19.92
CA GLY A 207 14.65 52.73 21.26
C GLY A 207 13.33 52.06 21.66
N THR A 208 12.41 51.88 20.71
CA THR A 208 11.15 51.13 20.91
C THR A 208 11.42 49.63 20.79
N GLN A 209 10.97 48.84 21.77
CA GLN A 209 11.08 47.37 21.74
C GLN A 209 10.10 46.79 20.73
N LEU A 210 10.57 45.88 19.87
CA LEU A 210 9.71 45.12 18.98
C LEU A 210 8.96 44.05 19.76
N THR A 211 7.67 43.92 19.50
CA THR A 211 6.82 42.87 20.08
C THR A 211 6.92 41.58 19.25
N THR A 212 6.62 40.44 19.88
CA THR A 212 6.57 39.15 19.18
C THR A 212 5.54 39.16 18.03
N ASP A 213 4.46 39.92 18.17
CA ASP A 213 3.41 40.06 17.15
C ASP A 213 3.89 40.81 15.91
N GLU A 214 4.71 41.84 16.06
CA GLU A 214 5.30 42.60 14.94
C GLU A 214 6.27 41.72 14.14
N ILE A 215 7.07 40.91 14.84
CA ILE A 215 8.03 39.98 14.22
C ILE A 215 7.30 38.85 13.50
N MET A 216 6.30 38.23 14.14
CA MET A 216 5.49 37.17 13.53
C MET A 216 4.75 37.67 12.29
N SER A 217 4.22 38.90 12.33
CA SER A 217 3.51 39.49 11.18
C SER A 217 4.44 39.76 10.00
N ALA A 218 5.68 40.21 10.25
CA ALA A 218 6.67 40.40 9.21
C ALA A 218 7.12 39.08 8.58
N ILE A 219 7.41 38.04 9.40
CA ILE A 219 7.76 36.71 8.90
C ILE A 219 6.60 36.08 8.12
N GLN A 220 5.36 36.19 8.62
CA GLN A 220 4.17 35.71 7.93
C GLN A 220 4.01 36.39 6.57
N SER A 221 4.21 37.70 6.48
CA SER A 221 4.15 38.43 5.21
C SER A 221 5.23 38.01 4.21
N ASP A 222 6.46 37.72 4.69
CA ASP A 222 7.53 37.18 3.83
C ASP A 222 7.20 35.77 3.33
N ILE A 223 6.58 34.92 4.17
CA ILE A 223 6.15 33.57 3.80
C ILE A 223 4.99 33.62 2.80
N ASP A 224 3.98 34.45 3.04
CA ASP A 224 2.81 34.60 2.17
C ASP A 224 3.20 35.15 0.79
N ALA A 225 4.25 35.98 0.71
CA ALA A 225 4.80 36.45 -0.58
C ALA A 225 5.36 35.31 -1.44
N VAL A 226 5.77 34.19 -0.82
CA VAL A 226 6.32 33.01 -1.51
C VAL A 226 5.27 31.90 -1.67
N TYR A 227 4.32 31.81 -0.74
CA TYR A 227 3.29 30.78 -0.61
C TYR A 227 1.87 31.39 -0.52
N ASP A 228 1.47 32.13 -1.56
CA ASP A 228 0.20 32.88 -1.65
C ASP A 228 -1.09 32.02 -1.75
N GLY A 229 -0.99 30.70 -1.59
CA GLY A 229 -2.10 29.76 -1.71
C GLY A 229 -2.55 29.46 -3.14
N THR A 230 -1.97 30.11 -4.16
CA THR A 230 -2.25 29.83 -5.58
C THR A 230 -1.07 29.16 -6.30
N ALA A 231 0.16 29.41 -5.84
CA ALA A 231 1.37 28.69 -6.25
C ALA A 231 1.68 27.49 -5.32
N ASN A 232 2.59 26.60 -5.75
CA ASN A 232 3.12 25.49 -4.94
C ASN A 232 2.07 24.54 -4.33
N GLY A 233 1.04 24.17 -5.11
CA GLY A 233 0.06 23.17 -4.70
C GLY A 233 -1.00 23.65 -3.69
N GLY A 234 -1.09 24.97 -3.45
CA GLY A 234 -2.05 25.53 -2.49
C GLY A 234 -1.65 25.38 -1.03
N VAL A 235 -0.40 25.00 -0.78
CA VAL A 235 0.18 24.93 0.57
C VAL A 235 0.44 26.35 1.06
N THR A 236 -0.17 26.68 2.19
CA THR A 236 0.07 27.92 2.95
C THR A 236 0.69 27.56 4.28
N PHE A 237 1.49 28.45 4.83
CA PHE A 237 2.11 28.28 6.14
C PHE A 237 1.63 29.40 7.05
N LYS A 238 1.26 29.07 8.29
CA LYS A 238 0.76 30.02 9.27
C LYS A 238 1.64 30.02 10.51
N LEU A 239 2.06 31.19 10.94
CA LEU A 239 2.69 31.40 12.22
C LEU A 239 1.64 31.46 13.33
N ALA A 240 1.83 30.67 14.38
CA ALA A 240 1.05 30.73 15.60
C ALA A 240 1.99 30.94 16.79
N LYS A 241 1.51 31.52 17.89
CA LYS A 241 2.29 31.58 19.13
C LYS A 241 2.35 30.18 19.73
N THR A 242 3.45 29.83 20.38
CA THR A 242 3.49 28.65 21.24
C THR A 242 2.54 28.84 22.42
N ASP A 243 2.03 27.76 22.99
CA ASP A 243 1.08 27.81 24.12
C ASP A 243 1.65 28.49 25.38
N ASP A 244 2.99 28.46 25.54
CA ASP A 244 3.70 29.16 26.60
C ASP A 244 3.94 30.66 26.29
N GLY A 245 3.57 31.11 25.09
CA GLY A 245 3.78 32.45 24.58
C GLY A 245 5.25 32.82 24.35
N LYS A 246 6.20 31.92 24.59
CA LYS A 246 7.67 32.17 24.57
C LYS A 246 8.28 32.02 23.19
N GLY A 247 7.49 31.66 22.19
CA GLY A 247 7.94 31.37 20.85
C GLY A 247 6.83 31.44 19.83
N PHE A 248 7.14 30.94 18.64
CA PHE A 248 6.15 30.77 17.58
C PHE A 248 6.36 29.44 16.87
N THR A 249 5.27 28.90 16.34
CA THR A 249 5.22 27.70 15.51
C THR A 249 4.90 28.09 14.07
N ILE A 250 5.48 27.41 13.11
CA ILE A 250 5.11 27.53 11.69
C ILE A 250 4.30 26.28 11.32
N GLU A 251 2.99 26.43 11.09
CA GLU A 251 2.06 25.35 10.76
C GLU A 251 1.76 25.31 9.24
N SER A 252 1.88 24.15 8.60
CA SER A 252 1.43 23.96 7.20
C SER A 252 -0.09 23.76 7.10
N SER A 253 -0.71 24.22 6.01
CA SER A 253 -2.13 24.03 5.70
C SER A 253 -2.49 22.68 5.08
N GLU A 254 -1.52 21.80 4.87
CA GLU A 254 -1.80 20.46 4.33
C GLU A 254 -2.56 19.56 5.32
N LYS A 255 -3.44 18.70 4.80
CA LYS A 255 -4.22 17.75 5.60
C LYS A 255 -3.35 16.57 6.04
N GLY A 256 -2.90 16.62 7.29
CA GLY A 256 -2.19 15.59 8.04
C GLY A 256 -1.98 16.07 9.48
N SER A 257 -1.42 15.25 10.38
CA SER A 257 -1.04 15.71 11.72
C SER A 257 -0.17 16.97 11.58
N LYS A 258 -0.63 18.10 12.16
CA LYS A 258 0.00 19.42 12.04
C LYS A 258 1.52 19.31 12.12
N SER A 259 2.19 19.46 10.98
CA SER A 259 3.66 19.56 10.96
C SER A 259 4.00 20.99 11.36
N ALA A 260 4.49 21.16 12.58
CA ALA A 260 4.85 22.45 13.16
C ALA A 260 6.33 22.47 13.52
N VAL A 261 7.07 23.47 13.06
CA VAL A 261 8.42 23.78 13.58
C VAL A 261 8.28 24.80 14.69
N THR A 262 8.81 24.50 15.87
CA THR A 262 8.71 25.37 17.06
C THR A 262 10.03 26.09 17.31
N ILE A 263 9.99 27.42 17.36
CA ILE A 263 11.13 28.27 17.72
C ILE A 263 10.82 28.95 19.05
N THR A 264 11.61 28.68 20.09
CA THR A 264 11.38 29.19 21.46
C THR A 264 12.49 30.17 21.87
N ALA A 265 12.10 31.36 22.33
CA ALA A 265 13.05 32.35 22.88
C ALA A 265 13.34 32.07 24.37
N ASN A 266 14.57 32.36 24.82
CA ASN A 266 15.06 32.01 26.17
C ASN A 266 14.73 33.04 27.28
N ALA A 267 13.69 33.86 27.14
CA ALA A 267 13.28 34.77 28.22
C ALA A 267 11.78 35.08 28.16
N ASP A 268 11.17 35.34 29.32
CA ASP A 268 9.75 35.62 29.48
C ASP A 268 9.24 36.63 28.45
N SER A 269 8.19 36.22 27.75
CA SER A 269 7.64 36.73 26.49
C SER A 269 7.14 38.17 26.47
N ALA A 270 7.38 38.95 27.52
CA ALA A 270 6.82 40.29 27.63
C ALA A 270 7.52 41.32 26.72
N ALA A 271 8.73 41.04 26.21
CA ALA A 271 9.32 41.70 25.05
C ALA A 271 10.55 40.90 24.61
N LEU A 272 10.62 40.48 23.34
CA LEU A 272 11.92 40.21 22.72
C LEU A 272 12.62 41.58 22.72
N LYS A 273 13.59 41.80 23.64
CA LYS A 273 14.27 43.09 23.85
C LYS A 273 15.22 43.45 22.70
N LEU A 274 14.75 43.34 21.46
CA LEU A 274 15.48 43.65 20.25
C LEU A 274 15.59 45.16 20.14
N THR A 275 16.83 45.66 20.16
CA THR A 275 17.12 47.08 19.99
C THR A 275 18.28 47.27 19.03
N LYS A 276 18.41 48.46 18.42
CA LYS A 276 19.52 48.78 17.51
C LYS A 276 20.91 48.73 18.19
N ASP A 277 20.96 48.76 19.51
CA ASP A 277 22.18 48.89 20.31
C ASP A 277 22.91 47.55 20.56
N GLY A 278 22.34 46.39 20.18
CA GLY A 278 23.00 45.07 20.14
C GLY A 278 23.56 44.50 21.46
N SER A 279 23.56 45.32 22.53
CA SER A 279 24.08 45.00 23.86
C SER A 279 23.03 44.36 24.77
N THR A 280 21.74 44.40 24.40
CA THR A 280 20.62 43.87 25.19
C THR A 280 19.84 42.74 24.49
N ASP A 281 20.22 42.41 23.25
CA ASP A 281 19.56 41.38 22.45
C ASP A 281 19.84 39.97 23.00
N SER A 282 18.80 39.14 23.07
CA SER A 282 18.88 37.74 23.52
C SER A 282 19.15 36.79 22.34
N GLU A 283 19.86 35.69 22.59
CA GLU A 283 20.11 34.63 21.60
C GLU A 283 18.86 33.78 21.33
N ALA A 284 18.59 33.47 20.06
CA ALA A 284 17.55 32.52 19.67
C ALA A 284 18.06 31.07 19.80
N LYS A 285 17.26 30.17 20.39
CA LYS A 285 17.50 28.72 20.40
C LYS A 285 16.33 28.03 19.68
N GLY A 286 16.62 27.04 18.85
CA GLY A 286 15.61 26.21 18.19
C GLY A 286 15.96 24.73 18.27
N ALA A 287 14.95 23.89 18.05
CA ALA A 287 15.10 22.45 17.88
C ALA A 287 14.17 22.00 16.73
N ASP A 288 14.71 21.24 15.78
CA ASP A 288 13.92 20.66 14.69
C ASP A 288 13.19 19.42 15.20
N GLU A 289 11.90 19.54 15.55
CA GLU A 289 11.02 18.38 15.74
C GLU A 289 10.04 18.26 14.57
N VAL A 290 10.30 17.34 13.63
CA VAL A 290 9.36 16.99 12.56
C VAL A 290 8.30 16.04 13.12
N LYS A 291 7.06 16.53 13.34
CA LYS A 291 5.93 15.68 13.74
C LYS A 291 5.04 15.36 12.54
N GLY A 292 5.32 14.23 11.90
CA GLY A 292 4.49 13.68 10.83
C GLY A 292 4.44 12.16 10.90
N SER A 293 3.35 11.61 11.44
CA SER A 293 3.01 10.19 11.29
C SER A 293 1.53 10.04 10.97
N ALA A 294 1.24 9.18 9.98
CA ALA A 294 -0.09 8.84 9.51
C ALA A 294 -0.78 7.86 10.46
N SER A 295 -2.02 8.15 10.83
CA SER A 295 -2.82 7.25 11.67
C SER A 295 -3.54 6.22 10.78
N ALA A 296 -3.17 4.95 10.93
CA ALA A 296 -3.86 3.78 10.37
C ALA A 296 -4.99 3.33 11.34
N PRO A 297 -5.93 2.46 10.91
CA PRO A 297 -7.25 2.34 11.53
C PRO A 297 -7.21 1.74 12.93
N THR A 298 -7.92 2.37 13.86
CA THR A 298 -7.98 2.04 15.28
C THR A 298 -9.02 0.96 15.59
N VAL A 299 -8.62 -0.05 16.36
CA VAL A 299 -9.52 -0.92 17.14
C VAL A 299 -9.27 -0.58 18.61
N ALA A 300 -10.34 -0.25 19.34
CA ALA A 300 -10.27 0.31 20.68
C ALA A 300 -9.87 -0.73 21.76
N VAL A 301 -8.88 -0.40 22.59
CA VAL A 301 -8.54 -1.08 23.84
C VAL A 301 -8.37 -0.03 24.96
N ALA A 302 -8.66 -0.41 26.21
CA ALA A 302 -8.95 0.46 27.36
C ALA A 302 -7.76 1.32 27.86
N ALA A 303 -8.07 2.49 28.42
CA ALA A 303 -7.12 3.40 29.05
C ALA A 303 -7.02 3.17 30.57
N THR A 304 -5.84 2.77 31.07
CA THR A 304 -5.58 2.65 32.52
C THR A 304 -4.65 3.78 32.96
N ALA A 305 -5.02 4.59 33.96
CA ALA A 305 -4.06 5.48 34.63
C ALA A 305 -3.52 4.82 35.89
N SER A 306 -2.25 4.44 35.84
CA SER A 306 -1.52 3.98 37.02
C SER A 306 -0.93 5.19 37.77
N GLY A 307 -1.17 5.27 39.08
CA GLY A 307 -0.44 6.17 39.99
C GLY A 307 -0.94 7.62 40.13
N VAL A 308 -2.21 7.84 40.45
CA VAL A 308 -2.73 9.16 40.84
C VAL A 308 -2.39 9.44 42.31
N LYS A 309 -1.42 10.33 42.56
CA LYS A 309 -1.06 10.76 43.92
C LYS A 309 -2.04 11.82 44.43
N ILE A 310 -2.62 11.60 45.61
CA ILE A 310 -3.55 12.52 46.27
C ILE A 310 -3.03 12.77 47.69
N GLY A 311 -2.27 13.85 47.88
CA GLY A 311 -1.59 14.13 49.15
C GLY A 311 -0.42 13.17 49.41
N ALA A 312 -0.31 12.62 50.63
CA ALA A 312 0.71 11.64 51.01
C ALA A 312 0.38 10.19 50.58
N ASN A 313 -0.86 9.93 50.16
CA ASN A 313 -1.38 8.62 49.79
C ASN A 313 -1.57 8.52 48.27
N SER A 314 -1.41 7.32 47.70
CA SER A 314 -1.54 7.09 46.26
C SER A 314 -2.72 6.16 45.94
N PHE A 315 -3.47 6.54 44.91
CA PHE A 315 -4.60 5.80 44.40
C PHE A 315 -4.36 5.49 42.92
N THR A 316 -4.75 4.31 42.51
CA THR A 316 -4.78 3.92 41.10
C THR A 316 -6.21 4.10 40.58
N ILE A 317 -6.37 4.85 39.48
CA ILE A 317 -7.67 5.10 38.84
C ILE A 317 -7.66 4.48 37.45
N ASP A 318 -8.45 3.43 37.26
CA ASP A 318 -8.61 2.73 35.98
C ASP A 318 -9.94 3.12 35.33
N ALA A 319 -9.93 3.50 34.05
CA ALA A 319 -11.15 3.87 33.33
C ALA A 319 -12.03 2.65 33.00
N GLY A 320 -11.49 1.43 33.06
CA GLY A 320 -12.23 0.18 32.85
C GLY A 320 -12.52 -0.16 31.37
N ASN A 321 -12.74 -1.45 31.12
CA ASN A 321 -12.95 -1.98 29.78
C ASN A 321 -14.26 -1.45 29.15
N GLY A 322 -14.13 -0.63 28.11
CA GLY A 322 -15.24 -0.10 27.33
C GLY A 322 -15.35 1.43 27.28
N ASN A 323 -14.48 2.14 27.99
CA ASN A 323 -14.26 3.57 27.78
C ASN A 323 -13.24 3.72 26.65
N GLY A 324 -13.76 3.95 25.44
CA GLY A 324 -13.04 3.80 24.16
C GLY A 324 -11.86 4.76 23.94
N ALA A 325 -11.11 4.51 22.86
CA ALA A 325 -9.80 5.07 22.50
C ALA A 325 -9.74 6.59 22.21
N ASN A 326 -10.77 7.36 22.55
CA ASN A 326 -10.93 8.73 22.05
C ASN A 326 -10.86 9.79 23.14
N GLY A 327 -9.83 9.80 23.97
CA GLY A 327 -9.50 11.05 24.66
C GLY A 327 -8.57 10.87 25.84
N ASN A 328 -7.45 11.57 25.81
CA ASN A 328 -6.74 11.89 27.04
C ASN A 328 -7.69 12.71 27.90
N ILE A 329 -8.03 12.22 29.08
CA ILE A 329 -8.82 12.95 30.06
C ILE A 329 -7.90 13.31 31.20
N THR A 330 -7.89 14.56 31.59
CA THR A 330 -7.23 14.97 32.82
C THR A 330 -8.23 14.84 33.97
N ILE A 331 -7.97 13.97 34.93
CA ILE A 331 -8.67 14.00 36.22
C ILE A 331 -7.95 15.00 37.10
N GLU A 332 -8.65 16.04 37.51
CA GLU A 332 -8.14 17.09 38.36
C GLU A 332 -8.82 17.00 39.73
N ILE A 333 -8.06 16.90 40.80
CA ILE A 333 -8.58 16.80 42.17
C ILE A 333 -8.27 18.09 42.90
N LYS A 334 -9.32 18.76 43.38
CA LYS A 334 -9.29 20.04 44.07
C LYS A 334 -10.00 19.95 45.41
N GLN A 335 -9.66 20.85 46.33
CA GLN A 335 -10.41 21.07 47.57
C GLN A 335 -11.50 22.14 47.34
N SER A 336 -12.64 22.02 48.04
CA SER A 336 -13.66 23.07 48.10
C SER A 336 -13.16 24.33 48.82
N ALA A 337 -13.80 25.47 48.56
CA ALA A 337 -13.43 26.73 49.20
C ALA A 337 -13.76 26.73 50.70
N ASN A 338 -14.91 26.16 51.07
CA ASN A 338 -15.38 26.12 52.46
C ASN A 338 -15.63 24.69 52.94
N ALA A 339 -15.51 24.49 54.24
CA ALA A 339 -15.89 23.24 54.89
C ALA A 339 -17.42 23.11 54.95
N GLY A 340 -17.93 21.94 54.58
CA GLY A 340 -19.36 21.66 54.48
C GLY A 340 -19.95 21.82 53.08
N ASP A 341 -19.13 22.20 52.09
CA ASP A 341 -19.55 22.25 50.68
C ASP A 341 -19.78 20.81 50.16
N ALA A 342 -20.65 20.65 49.17
CA ALA A 342 -20.85 19.35 48.54
C ALA A 342 -19.64 18.96 47.70
N SER A 343 -19.16 17.72 47.83
CA SER A 343 -18.18 17.17 46.88
C SER A 343 -18.84 16.94 45.52
N THR A 344 -18.18 17.35 44.44
CA THR A 344 -18.72 17.27 43.07
C THR A 344 -17.71 16.69 42.10
N ALA A 345 -18.21 16.09 41.02
CA ALA A 345 -17.44 15.71 39.84
C ALA A 345 -18.07 16.37 38.62
N ALA A 346 -17.31 17.16 37.87
CA ALA A 346 -17.82 17.86 36.69
C ALA A 346 -16.81 17.89 35.54
N PHE A 347 -17.31 17.81 34.31
CA PHE A 347 -16.48 17.98 33.12
C PHE A 347 -16.34 19.45 32.73
N SER A 348 -15.15 19.83 32.28
CA SER A 348 -14.91 21.09 31.59
C SER A 348 -15.74 21.17 30.31
N ASN A 349 -16.01 22.40 29.83
CA ASN A 349 -16.83 22.62 28.63
C ASN A 349 -16.27 21.97 27.35
N ASP A 350 -14.97 21.67 27.30
CA ASP A 350 -14.33 20.97 26.19
C ASP A 350 -14.34 19.43 26.36
N GLY A 351 -14.91 18.93 27.45
CA GLY A 351 -15.00 17.50 27.79
C GLY A 351 -13.67 16.82 28.12
N LYS A 352 -12.57 17.57 28.25
CA LYS A 352 -11.22 17.00 28.42
C LYS A 352 -10.78 16.86 29.87
N THR A 353 -11.32 17.65 30.78
CA THR A 353 -10.93 17.62 32.19
C THR A 353 -12.11 17.25 33.06
N LEU A 354 -11.98 16.19 33.85
CA LEU A 354 -12.90 15.83 34.93
C LEU A 354 -12.35 16.42 36.24
N THR A 355 -13.00 17.45 36.77
CA THR A 355 -12.62 18.05 38.05
C THR A 355 -13.43 17.44 39.19
N LEU A 356 -12.75 16.75 40.10
CA LEU A 356 -13.24 16.25 41.37
C LEU A 356 -12.97 17.31 42.46
N THR A 357 -14.02 17.95 42.97
CA THR A 357 -13.91 18.90 44.08
C THR A 357 -14.31 18.19 45.37
N LEU A 358 -13.39 18.07 46.33
CA LEU A 358 -13.58 17.39 47.61
C LEU A 358 -13.84 18.40 48.74
N ASP A 359 -14.85 18.13 49.57
CA ASP A 359 -15.18 18.97 50.72
C ASP A 359 -14.02 19.11 51.72
N LYS A 360 -13.69 20.36 52.01
CA LYS A 360 -12.63 20.75 52.95
C LYS A 360 -12.91 20.20 54.35
N GLY A 361 -11.97 19.40 54.87
CA GLY A 361 -12.03 18.86 56.22
C GLY A 361 -12.79 17.53 56.35
N LYS A 362 -13.14 16.87 55.24
CA LYS A 362 -13.62 15.49 55.21
C LYS A 362 -12.53 14.52 54.72
N ASN A 363 -12.63 13.29 55.19
CA ASN A 363 -11.82 12.17 54.70
C ASN A 363 -12.60 11.40 53.64
N PHE A 364 -11.91 10.95 52.58
CA PHE A 364 -12.48 10.18 51.47
C PHE A 364 -11.75 8.84 51.31
N THR A 365 -12.50 7.76 51.16
CA THR A 365 -11.93 6.45 50.79
C THR A 365 -11.87 6.29 49.26
N SER A 366 -11.14 5.29 48.76
CA SER A 366 -11.14 4.90 47.35
C SER A 366 -12.57 4.64 46.82
N SER A 367 -13.43 4.05 47.64
CA SER A 367 -14.85 3.84 47.30
C SER A 367 -15.63 5.15 47.16
N ASP A 368 -15.33 6.15 47.98
CA ASP A 368 -16.00 7.46 47.89
C ASP A 368 -15.55 8.21 46.63
N ILE A 369 -14.26 8.15 46.29
CA ILE A 369 -13.74 8.73 45.04
C ILE A 369 -14.35 8.02 43.83
N GLN A 370 -14.48 6.69 43.85
CA GLN A 370 -15.12 5.94 42.76
C GLN A 370 -16.58 6.36 42.55
N LYS A 371 -17.35 6.49 43.63
CA LYS A 371 -18.74 6.97 43.56
C LYS A 371 -18.82 8.41 43.03
N LEU A 372 -17.87 9.25 43.43
CA LEU A 372 -17.80 10.63 42.97
C LEU A 372 -17.53 10.69 41.46
N ILE A 373 -16.57 9.92 40.95
CA ILE A 373 -16.29 9.79 39.51
C ILE A 373 -17.54 9.27 38.76
N ALA A 374 -18.19 8.22 39.28
CA ALA A 374 -19.40 7.67 38.68
C ALA A 374 -20.57 8.68 38.63
N SER A 375 -20.63 9.64 39.56
CA SER A 375 -21.67 10.68 39.57
C SER A 375 -21.61 11.61 38.36
N ALA A 376 -20.43 11.79 37.75
CA ALA A 376 -20.24 12.56 36.52
C ALA A 376 -20.83 11.87 35.28
N ASN A 377 -21.40 10.65 35.40
CA ASN A 377 -22.04 9.98 34.27
C ASN A 377 -23.22 10.77 33.69
N ASN A 378 -23.82 11.66 34.49
CA ASN A 378 -24.96 12.50 34.09
C ASN A 378 -24.56 13.94 33.76
N ASP A 379 -23.27 14.26 33.67
CA ASP A 379 -22.81 15.58 33.26
C ASP A 379 -23.06 15.79 31.75
N ASP A 380 -23.64 16.94 31.39
CA ASP A 380 -23.97 17.31 30.01
C ASP A 380 -22.72 17.52 29.14
N ASN A 381 -21.59 17.91 29.74
CA ASN A 381 -20.30 18.10 29.08
C ASN A 381 -19.47 16.81 29.02
N LYS A 382 -19.96 15.69 29.59
CA LYS A 382 -19.28 14.40 29.52
C LYS A 382 -19.18 13.95 28.05
N PRO A 383 -17.98 13.56 27.58
CA PRO A 383 -17.84 12.94 26.28
C PRO A 383 -18.70 11.68 26.11
N THR A 384 -19.37 11.55 24.96
CA THR A 384 -20.33 10.46 24.70
C THR A 384 -19.72 9.06 24.68
N TYR A 385 -18.39 8.95 24.53
CA TYR A 385 -17.65 7.68 24.51
C TYR A 385 -17.22 7.20 25.91
N LEU A 386 -17.51 7.96 26.96
CA LEU A 386 -17.18 7.60 28.34
C LEU A 386 -18.41 7.14 29.11
N ASP A 387 -18.27 5.98 29.73
CA ASP A 387 -19.15 5.46 30.76
C ASP A 387 -18.44 5.59 32.10
N MET A 388 -18.83 6.60 32.88
CA MET A 388 -18.18 6.89 34.17
C MET A 388 -18.44 5.79 35.20
N THR A 389 -19.45 4.94 35.00
CA THR A 389 -19.76 3.84 35.93
C THR A 389 -18.74 2.70 35.85
N LYS A 390 -17.91 2.67 34.80
CA LYS A 390 -16.87 1.65 34.60
C LYS A 390 -15.54 1.99 35.25
N PHE A 391 -15.36 3.22 35.75
CA PHE A 391 -14.15 3.61 36.43
C PHE A 391 -13.99 2.84 37.73
N THR A 392 -12.77 2.37 38.00
CA THR A 392 -12.41 1.74 39.28
C THR A 392 -11.29 2.54 39.94
N VAL A 393 -11.38 2.67 41.27
CA VAL A 393 -10.37 3.36 42.09
C VAL A 393 -9.90 2.36 43.14
N LYS A 394 -8.58 2.21 43.25
CA LYS A 394 -7.96 1.34 44.26
C LYS A 394 -6.95 2.15 45.05
N ALA A 395 -6.93 1.99 46.37
CA ALA A 395 -5.81 2.47 47.18
C ALA A 395 -4.59 1.58 46.93
N ASP A 396 -3.40 2.17 46.82
CA ASP A 396 -2.16 1.41 46.61
C ASP A 396 -1.76 0.61 47.87
N ASP A 397 -2.16 1.07 49.05
CA ASP A 397 -2.06 0.35 50.32
C ASP A 397 -3.44 0.21 50.96
N ALA A 398 -3.96 -1.02 51.03
CA ALA A 398 -5.28 -1.31 51.59
C ALA A 398 -5.39 -0.96 53.09
N ALA A 399 -4.27 -0.85 53.82
CA ALA A 399 -4.27 -0.43 55.22
C ALA A 399 -4.39 1.10 55.38
N ASN A 400 -4.23 1.87 54.30
CA ASN A 400 -4.20 3.34 54.29
C ASN A 400 -5.13 3.92 53.22
N ASP A 401 -6.38 3.42 53.18
CA ASP A 401 -7.43 3.82 52.24
C ASP A 401 -8.22 5.06 52.73
N SER A 402 -7.51 6.18 52.97
CA SER A 402 -8.13 7.44 53.38
C SER A 402 -7.34 8.64 52.84
N ILE A 403 -8.02 9.55 52.15
CA ILE A 403 -7.52 10.86 51.70
C ILE A 403 -8.04 11.90 52.67
N ASP A 404 -7.15 12.60 53.38
CA ASP A 404 -7.51 13.80 54.12
C ASP A 404 -7.54 15.00 53.17
N ALA A 405 -8.74 15.45 52.81
CA ALA A 405 -8.89 16.56 51.88
C ALA A 405 -8.23 17.85 52.39
N SER A 406 -8.07 18.03 53.72
CA SER A 406 -7.41 19.21 54.30
C SER A 406 -5.92 19.34 53.94
N THR A 407 -5.30 18.23 53.54
CA THR A 407 -3.89 18.16 53.13
C THR A 407 -3.65 18.47 51.65
N LEU A 408 -4.72 18.67 50.87
CA LEU A 408 -4.66 19.13 49.48
C LEU A 408 -4.31 20.62 49.45
N SER A 409 -3.01 20.95 49.44
CA SER A 409 -2.53 22.34 49.29
C SER A 409 -2.50 22.81 47.84
N ASP A 410 -2.47 21.88 46.87
CA ASP A 410 -2.38 22.13 45.44
C ASP A 410 -3.35 21.26 44.64
N THR A 411 -3.64 21.69 43.41
CA THR A 411 -4.42 20.91 42.45
C THR A 411 -3.62 19.65 42.07
N ALA A 412 -4.13 18.47 42.40
CA ALA A 412 -3.54 17.21 41.97
C ALA A 412 -4.13 16.81 40.61
N THR A 413 -3.29 16.70 39.58
CA THR A 413 -3.72 16.28 38.24
C THR A 413 -3.23 14.89 37.92
N ALA A 414 -4.13 14.04 37.45
CA ALA A 414 -3.84 12.78 36.81
C ALA A 414 -4.24 12.84 35.35
N ASN A 415 -3.27 12.67 34.46
CA ASN A 415 -3.59 12.49 33.06
C ASN A 415 -3.91 11.02 32.83
N LEU A 416 -5.19 10.71 32.60
CA LEU A 416 -5.59 9.48 31.94
C LEU A 416 -5.27 9.67 30.48
N SER A 417 -4.00 9.48 30.12
CA SER A 417 -3.65 9.28 28.73
C SER A 417 -4.23 7.93 28.33
N GLY A 418 -5.35 7.97 27.60
CA GLY A 418 -5.71 6.90 26.68
C GLY A 418 -4.64 6.85 25.62
N GLY A 419 -3.49 6.27 25.99
CA GLY A 419 -2.47 5.95 25.04
C GLY A 419 -3.11 5.01 24.03
N VAL A 420 -3.09 5.42 22.78
CA VAL A 420 -2.79 4.49 21.70
C VAL A 420 -1.46 3.86 22.09
N SER A 421 -1.52 2.85 22.95
CA SER A 421 -0.54 1.81 22.95
C SER A 421 -0.75 1.16 21.58
N LEU A 422 0.08 1.58 20.63
CA LEU A 422 0.48 0.73 19.55
C LEU A 422 1.33 -0.41 20.15
N GLN A 423 0.85 -1.14 21.17
CA GLN A 423 1.62 -2.27 21.69
C GLN A 423 1.31 -3.50 20.85
N THR A 424 1.94 -3.58 19.69
CA THR A 424 2.50 -4.87 19.24
C THR A 424 3.59 -4.74 18.18
N PHE A 425 4.01 -3.52 17.83
CA PHE A 425 5.25 -3.36 17.09
C PHE A 425 6.15 -2.41 17.85
N THR A 426 7.35 -2.88 18.21
CA THR A 426 8.36 -1.99 18.78
C THR A 426 8.57 -0.85 17.79
N SER A 427 8.19 0.37 18.19
CA SER A 427 8.52 1.59 17.44
C SER A 427 10.01 1.92 17.57
N ASP A 428 10.78 1.10 18.30
CA ASP A 428 12.22 1.24 18.37
C ASP A 428 12.83 0.62 17.11
N SER A 429 13.40 1.48 16.27
CA SER A 429 14.28 1.14 15.14
C SER A 429 15.50 0.29 15.54
N LYS A 430 15.56 -0.20 16.79
CA LYS A 430 16.58 -1.08 17.36
C LYS A 430 16.25 -2.58 17.29
N ALA A 431 15.07 -2.99 16.83
CA ALA A 431 14.76 -4.42 16.69
C ALA A 431 15.57 -5.11 15.57
N GLY A 432 16.18 -4.34 14.66
CA GLY A 432 17.05 -4.88 13.60
C GLY A 432 16.32 -5.69 12.53
N VAL A 433 14.98 -5.59 12.45
CA VAL A 433 14.20 -6.24 11.38
C VAL A 433 14.46 -5.50 10.07
N THR A 434 15.00 -6.23 9.10
CA THR A 434 15.34 -5.67 7.79
C THR A 434 14.25 -6.00 6.76
N ASN A 435 14.31 -5.35 5.59
CA ASN A 435 13.48 -5.73 4.45
C ASN A 435 13.95 -7.04 3.78
N GLY A 436 14.98 -7.69 4.32
CA GLY A 436 15.58 -8.92 3.81
C GLY A 436 16.45 -8.77 2.56
N THR A 437 16.57 -7.56 1.99
CA THR A 437 17.30 -7.30 0.74
C THR A 437 18.46 -6.33 0.89
N ASP A 438 18.29 -5.28 1.69
CA ASP A 438 19.31 -4.31 2.04
C ASP A 438 19.17 -4.12 3.56
N ASP A 439 20.27 -4.14 4.34
CA ASP A 439 20.27 -4.09 5.82
C ASP A 439 19.69 -2.79 6.45
N VAL A 440 18.87 -2.06 5.70
CA VAL A 440 18.03 -0.96 6.14
C VAL A 440 16.94 -1.50 7.07
N VAL A 441 16.89 -0.95 8.28
CA VAL A 441 15.79 -1.19 9.23
C VAL A 441 14.58 -0.39 8.76
N VAL A 442 13.69 -1.04 8.01
CA VAL A 442 12.52 -0.38 7.40
C VAL A 442 11.24 -0.61 8.21
N GLU A 443 11.18 -1.65 9.04
CA GLU A 443 9.91 -2.12 9.61
C GLU A 443 9.95 -2.30 11.13
N SER A 444 8.80 -2.04 11.75
CA SER A 444 8.57 -2.28 13.17
C SER A 444 8.32 -3.79 13.39
N GLY A 445 9.12 -4.43 14.23
CA GLY A 445 9.04 -5.88 14.51
C GLY A 445 8.00 -6.22 15.58
N LEU A 446 7.46 -7.45 15.52
CA LEU A 446 6.48 -7.98 16.49
C LEU A 446 7.12 -8.06 17.89
N ASP A 447 6.43 -7.63 18.95
CA ASP A 447 6.96 -7.66 20.32
C ASP A 447 6.41 -8.85 21.12
N VAL A 448 7.31 -9.64 21.73
CA VAL A 448 7.01 -10.76 22.64
C VAL A 448 7.76 -10.67 23.98
N SER A 449 8.26 -9.47 24.33
CA SER A 449 9.08 -9.27 25.53
C SER A 449 8.32 -9.39 26.87
N ASP A 450 6.98 -9.33 26.83
CA ASP A 450 6.10 -9.52 27.99
C ASP A 450 4.99 -10.52 27.65
N HIS A 451 4.38 -11.13 28.67
CA HIS A 451 3.23 -12.03 28.57
C HIS A 451 2.07 -11.40 27.79
N ASP A 452 1.73 -10.15 28.10
CA ASP A 452 0.64 -9.45 27.42
C ASP A 452 1.01 -9.23 25.94
N HIS A 453 2.21 -8.75 25.64
CA HIS A 453 2.69 -8.56 24.27
C HIS A 453 2.74 -9.87 23.47
N ALA A 454 3.22 -10.95 24.07
CA ALA A 454 3.26 -12.28 23.47
C ALA A 454 1.85 -12.81 23.16
N THR A 455 0.88 -12.57 24.04
CA THR A 455 -0.53 -12.94 23.80
C THR A 455 -1.14 -12.17 22.62
N HIS A 456 -0.80 -10.89 22.47
CA HIS A 456 -1.20 -10.09 21.31
C HIS A 456 -0.50 -10.55 20.02
N ALA A 457 0.79 -10.88 20.10
CA ALA A 457 1.56 -11.41 18.99
C ALA A 457 0.94 -12.70 18.42
N ILE A 458 0.46 -13.61 19.28
CA ILE A 458 -0.28 -14.81 18.85
C ILE A 458 -1.52 -14.43 18.03
N SER A 459 -2.30 -13.43 18.46
CA SER A 459 -3.51 -12.98 17.73
C SER A 459 -3.17 -12.40 16.35
N VAL A 460 -2.07 -11.65 16.25
CA VAL A 460 -1.58 -11.11 14.97
C VAL A 460 -1.12 -12.24 14.05
N LEU A 461 -0.35 -13.20 14.56
CA LEU A 461 0.13 -14.36 13.82
C LEU A 461 -1.01 -15.26 13.36
N ASP A 462 -2.06 -15.45 14.17
CA ASP A 462 -3.26 -16.18 13.77
C ASP A 462 -4.00 -15.52 12.62
N LYS A 463 -4.12 -14.19 12.64
CA LYS A 463 -4.69 -13.43 11.51
C LYS A 463 -3.81 -13.57 10.27
N ALA A 464 -2.48 -13.48 10.41
CA ALA A 464 -1.54 -13.65 9.30
C ALA A 464 -1.63 -15.05 8.68
N LEU A 465 -1.65 -16.10 9.50
CA LEU A 465 -1.84 -17.49 9.07
C LEU A 465 -3.15 -17.67 8.31
N ALA A 466 -4.25 -17.07 8.80
CA ALA A 466 -5.55 -17.12 8.13
C ALA A 466 -5.53 -16.39 6.77
N MET A 467 -4.84 -15.24 6.68
CA MET A 467 -4.68 -14.51 5.42
C MET A 467 -3.86 -15.32 4.40
N VAL A 468 -2.69 -15.85 4.79
CA VAL A 468 -1.84 -16.69 3.92
C VAL A 468 -2.60 -17.94 3.47
N SER A 469 -3.33 -18.60 4.37
CA SER A 469 -4.16 -19.75 4.02
C SER A 469 -5.26 -19.40 3.01
N THR A 470 -5.90 -18.23 3.17
CA THR A 470 -6.91 -17.74 2.23
C THR A 470 -6.31 -17.45 0.85
N GLU A 471 -5.14 -16.81 0.79
CA GLU A 471 -4.46 -16.54 -0.49
C GLU A 471 -4.00 -17.82 -1.20
N ARG A 472 -3.46 -18.80 -0.46
CA ARG A 472 -3.16 -20.14 -1.01
C ARG A 472 -4.40 -20.82 -1.59
N GLY A 473 -5.53 -20.73 -0.90
CA GLY A 473 -6.81 -21.23 -1.40
C GLY A 473 -7.24 -20.58 -2.73
N LYS A 474 -7.02 -19.26 -2.87
CA LYS A 474 -7.29 -18.54 -4.13
C LYS A 474 -6.34 -18.96 -5.25
N LEU A 475 -5.05 -19.10 -4.97
CA LEU A 475 -4.05 -19.56 -5.94
C LEU A 475 -4.35 -20.98 -6.45
N GLY A 476 -4.69 -21.91 -5.56
CA GLY A 476 -5.13 -23.26 -5.96
C GLY A 476 -6.41 -23.25 -6.79
N ALA A 477 -7.37 -22.39 -6.47
CA ALA A 477 -8.57 -22.21 -7.30
C ALA A 477 -8.23 -21.65 -8.71
N MET A 478 -7.26 -20.73 -8.81
CA MET A 478 -6.79 -20.21 -10.09
C MET A 478 -6.04 -21.27 -10.90
N GLN A 479 -5.22 -22.10 -10.26
CA GLN A 479 -4.57 -23.25 -10.92
C GLN A 479 -5.63 -24.18 -11.53
N ASN A 480 -6.62 -24.61 -10.75
CA ASN A 480 -7.71 -25.47 -11.23
C ASN A 480 -8.43 -24.85 -12.44
N ARG A 481 -8.70 -23.54 -12.39
CA ARG A 481 -9.32 -22.81 -13.50
C ARG A 481 -8.43 -22.78 -14.75
N LEU A 482 -7.12 -22.58 -14.61
CA LEU A 482 -6.18 -22.60 -15.73
C LEU A 482 -6.04 -24.00 -16.32
N GLU A 483 -6.02 -25.06 -15.50
CA GLU A 483 -6.01 -26.45 -15.97
C GLU A 483 -7.27 -26.78 -16.79
N HIS A 484 -8.46 -26.38 -16.30
CA HIS A 484 -9.69 -26.52 -17.08
C HIS A 484 -9.66 -25.69 -18.36
N THR A 485 -9.08 -24.48 -18.32
CA THR A 485 -8.94 -23.62 -19.50
C THR A 485 -8.02 -24.27 -20.53
N ILE A 486 -6.88 -24.83 -20.13
CA ILE A 486 -5.96 -25.56 -21.00
C ILE A 486 -6.67 -26.74 -21.66
N ASN A 487 -7.41 -27.53 -20.89
CA ASN A 487 -8.16 -28.67 -21.44
C ASN A 487 -9.19 -28.21 -22.49
N ASN A 488 -9.93 -27.14 -22.21
CA ASN A 488 -10.90 -26.58 -23.17
C ASN A 488 -10.23 -26.00 -24.43
N LEU A 489 -9.10 -25.31 -24.27
CA LEU A 489 -8.30 -24.77 -25.38
C LEU A 489 -7.76 -25.91 -26.26
N ASN A 490 -7.24 -26.97 -25.65
CA ASN A 490 -6.74 -28.15 -26.36
C ASN A 490 -7.85 -28.86 -27.13
N THR A 491 -9.01 -29.10 -26.51
CA THR A 491 -10.18 -29.67 -27.20
C THR A 491 -10.67 -28.78 -28.34
N SER A 492 -10.66 -27.46 -28.16
CA SER A 492 -11.03 -26.52 -29.23
C SER A 492 -10.01 -26.52 -30.38
N SER A 493 -8.72 -26.59 -30.07
CA SER A 493 -7.63 -26.70 -31.05
C SER A 493 -7.74 -28.01 -31.83
N GLU A 494 -8.00 -29.13 -31.16
CA GLU A 494 -8.23 -30.44 -31.79
C GLU A 494 -9.46 -30.43 -32.70
N ASN A 495 -10.58 -29.89 -32.25
CA ASN A 495 -11.80 -29.78 -33.05
C ASN A 495 -11.61 -28.90 -34.29
N LEU A 496 -10.90 -27.78 -34.16
CA LEU A 496 -10.56 -26.92 -35.30
C LEU A 496 -9.56 -27.58 -36.25
N SER A 497 -8.60 -28.33 -35.73
CA SER A 497 -7.66 -29.12 -36.53
C SER A 497 -8.37 -30.21 -37.33
N ALA A 498 -9.32 -30.93 -36.71
CA ALA A 498 -10.16 -31.89 -37.41
C ALA A 498 -11.05 -31.23 -38.48
N ALA A 499 -11.60 -30.04 -38.19
CA ALA A 499 -12.36 -29.27 -39.17
C ALA A 499 -11.48 -28.76 -40.33
N GLU A 500 -10.25 -28.32 -40.03
CA GLU A 500 -9.28 -27.90 -41.03
C GLU A 500 -8.88 -29.07 -41.94
N SER A 501 -8.58 -30.23 -41.35
CA SER A 501 -8.24 -31.47 -42.07
C SER A 501 -9.34 -31.86 -43.06
N ARG A 502 -10.62 -31.83 -42.66
CA ARG A 502 -11.75 -32.10 -43.58
C ARG A 502 -11.83 -31.13 -44.76
N ILE A 503 -11.37 -29.90 -44.59
CA ILE A 503 -11.39 -28.89 -45.65
C ILE A 503 -10.16 -29.03 -46.55
N ARG A 504 -8.98 -29.23 -45.97
CA ARG A 504 -7.71 -29.08 -46.67
C ARG A 504 -7.07 -30.41 -47.06
N ASP A 505 -7.29 -31.49 -46.34
CA ASP A 505 -6.63 -32.76 -46.61
C ASP A 505 -7.30 -33.51 -47.77
N VAL A 506 -6.49 -34.25 -48.52
CA VAL A 506 -6.94 -35.04 -49.64
C VAL A 506 -7.24 -36.48 -49.21
N ASP A 507 -8.34 -37.04 -49.71
CA ASP A 507 -8.54 -38.48 -49.70
C ASP A 507 -7.59 -39.11 -50.73
N MET A 508 -6.50 -39.68 -50.23
CA MET A 508 -5.44 -40.28 -51.04
C MET A 508 -5.97 -41.38 -51.97
N ALA A 509 -6.93 -42.19 -51.51
CA ALA A 509 -7.49 -43.26 -52.33
C ALA A 509 -8.27 -42.70 -53.52
N ASN A 510 -9.10 -41.69 -53.28
CA ASN A 510 -9.87 -41.03 -54.33
C ASN A 510 -8.96 -40.28 -55.32
N GLU A 511 -7.95 -39.57 -54.83
CA GLU A 511 -7.06 -38.80 -55.70
C GLU A 511 -6.11 -39.72 -56.51
N MET A 512 -5.70 -40.87 -55.95
CA MET A 512 -4.98 -41.91 -56.70
C MET A 512 -5.83 -42.50 -57.83
N MET A 513 -7.13 -42.71 -57.61
CA MET A 513 -8.05 -43.15 -58.68
C MET A 513 -8.17 -42.10 -59.79
N LYS A 514 -8.28 -40.81 -59.44
CA LYS A 514 -8.31 -39.72 -60.42
C LYS A 514 -7.01 -39.59 -61.20
N TYR A 515 -5.87 -39.72 -60.51
CA TYR A 515 -4.55 -39.75 -61.14
C TYR A 515 -4.45 -40.91 -62.14
N SER A 516 -4.79 -42.13 -61.71
CA SER A 516 -4.76 -43.33 -62.55
C SER A 516 -5.67 -43.17 -63.79
N LYS A 517 -6.91 -42.69 -63.59
CA LYS A 517 -7.85 -42.38 -64.69
C LYS A 517 -7.26 -41.37 -65.68
N SER A 518 -6.69 -40.28 -65.19
CA SER A 518 -6.14 -39.21 -66.04
C SER A 518 -4.87 -39.66 -66.79
N ASN A 519 -4.07 -40.52 -66.17
CA ASN A 519 -2.90 -41.14 -66.79
C ASN A 519 -3.32 -42.11 -67.92
N ILE A 520 -4.29 -43.00 -67.67
CA ILE A 520 -4.86 -43.88 -68.71
C ILE A 520 -5.44 -43.06 -69.87
N LEU A 521 -6.16 -41.98 -69.58
CA LEU A 521 -6.71 -41.09 -70.62
C LEU A 521 -5.62 -40.34 -71.40
N THR A 522 -4.50 -40.00 -70.76
CA THR A 522 -3.33 -39.41 -71.45
C THR A 522 -2.69 -40.41 -72.41
N GLN A 523 -2.50 -41.65 -71.98
CA GLN A 523 -1.99 -42.74 -72.83
C GLN A 523 -2.94 -43.05 -73.98
N ALA A 524 -4.25 -43.09 -73.72
CA ALA A 524 -5.28 -43.27 -74.76
C ALA A 524 -5.31 -42.09 -75.75
N SER A 525 -5.12 -40.84 -75.28
CA SER A 525 -5.06 -39.66 -76.14
C SER A 525 -3.81 -39.66 -77.02
N GLN A 526 -2.66 -40.13 -76.50
CA GLN A 526 -1.44 -40.33 -77.30
C GLN A 526 -1.67 -41.36 -78.41
N ALA A 527 -2.30 -42.49 -78.09
CA ALA A 527 -2.67 -43.51 -79.06
C ALA A 527 -3.68 -42.97 -80.10
N MET A 528 -4.66 -42.18 -79.67
CA MET A 528 -5.62 -41.52 -80.58
C MET A 528 -4.96 -40.47 -81.47
N ILE A 529 -3.97 -39.71 -81.00
CA ILE A 529 -3.21 -38.79 -81.84
C ILE A 529 -2.41 -39.56 -82.88
N ALA A 530 -1.75 -40.66 -82.49
CA ALA A 530 -1.03 -41.53 -83.40
C ALA A 530 -1.97 -42.11 -84.48
N GLN A 531 -3.15 -42.59 -84.09
CA GLN A 531 -4.18 -43.11 -85.00
C GLN A 531 -4.81 -42.02 -85.88
N ALA A 532 -5.05 -40.83 -85.33
CA ALA A 532 -5.60 -39.71 -86.09
C ALA A 532 -4.58 -39.17 -87.10
N LYS A 533 -3.27 -39.27 -86.82
CA LYS A 533 -2.18 -38.92 -87.75
C LYS A 533 -1.93 -40.00 -88.80
N SER A 534 -2.17 -41.28 -88.51
CA SER A 534 -1.95 -42.36 -89.48
C SER A 534 -2.93 -42.36 -90.64
N GLN A 535 -4.19 -41.94 -90.44
CA GLN A 535 -5.20 -41.87 -91.51
C GLN A 535 -4.83 -40.96 -92.69
N PRO A 536 -4.45 -39.67 -92.50
CA PRO A 536 -4.01 -38.82 -93.61
C PRO A 536 -2.64 -39.23 -94.17
N GLU A 537 -1.72 -39.76 -93.36
CA GLU A 537 -0.40 -40.23 -93.83
C GLU A 537 -0.51 -41.47 -94.73
N GLN A 538 -1.41 -42.42 -94.43
CA GLN A 538 -1.68 -43.57 -95.30
C GLN A 538 -2.26 -43.13 -96.65
N VAL A 539 -3.12 -42.12 -96.66
CA VAL A 539 -3.67 -41.54 -97.90
C VAL A 539 -2.61 -40.76 -98.68
N LEU A 540 -1.71 -40.06 -97.99
CA LEU A 540 -0.59 -39.33 -98.62
C LEU A 540 0.47 -40.30 -99.20
N GLN A 541 0.68 -41.46 -98.56
CA GLN A 541 1.50 -42.55 -99.10
C GLN A 541 0.87 -43.21 -100.32
N LEU A 542 -0.46 -43.29 -100.42
CA LEU A 542 -1.18 -43.80 -101.60
C LEU A 542 -1.20 -42.81 -102.78
N LEU A 543 -0.95 -41.52 -102.53
CA LEU A 543 -0.91 -40.44 -103.53
C LEU A 543 0.52 -40.09 -103.97
N ARG A 544 1.52 -40.84 -103.52
CA ARG A 544 2.94 -40.66 -103.85
C ARG A 544 3.41 -41.57 -104.97
#